data_AF-A0A4Y2PCW4-F1
#
_entry.id   AF-A0A4Y2PCW4-F1
#
_cell.length_a   1.000
_cell.length_b   1.000
_cell.length_c   1.000
_cell.angle_alpha   90.00
_cell.angle_beta   90.00
_cell.angle_gamma   90.00
#
_symmetry.space_group_name_H-M   'P 1'
#
loop_
_entity.id
_entity.type
_entity.pdbx_description
1 polymer ?
#
loop_
_entity_poly.entity_id
_entity_poly.type
_entity_poly.pdbx_seq_one_letter_code
_entity_poly.pdbx_strand_id
1 'polypeptide(L)'
;MCVEYCQLNKLLEMGKCIDKNVDYPHEFQLCTKNVRTLTSDIVKNCTLKCRDACYDHFYDVRYEKIGNMDHTSVEMFSYIGGYMGMWLGLSLVSLFDLFETICYLLFYPVGRMKMKTSKNSVKPAPVLQKNYTLGTIY
;
A
#
# COMPACT_ATOMS: atom_id res chain seq x y z
N MET A 1 -8.25 28.97 -13.91
CA MET A 1 -6.85 29.12 -13.45
C MET A 1 -6.10 30.24 -14.18
N CYS A 2 -6.65 31.47 -14.23
CA CYS A 2 -5.96 32.62 -14.87
C CYS A 2 -4.90 33.21 -13.93
N VAL A 3 -5.26 33.35 -12.65
CA VAL A 3 -4.41 33.99 -11.66
C VAL A 3 -3.16 33.16 -11.39
N GLU A 4 -3.27 31.83 -11.23
CA GLU A 4 -2.09 30.97 -11.01
C GLU A 4 -1.14 30.98 -12.22
N TYR A 5 -1.68 30.91 -13.44
CA TYR A 5 -0.88 31.02 -14.66
C TYR A 5 -0.14 32.37 -14.75
N CYS A 6 -0.82 33.47 -14.41
CA CYS A 6 -0.21 34.80 -14.39
C CYS A 6 0.93 34.88 -13.37
N GLN A 7 0.73 34.33 -12.17
CA GLN A 7 1.75 34.29 -11.13
C GLN A 7 2.97 33.50 -11.61
N LEU A 8 2.76 32.33 -12.23
CA LEU A 8 3.83 31.50 -12.77
C LEU A 8 4.67 32.27 -13.82
N ASN A 9 4.02 32.82 -14.85
CA ASN A 9 4.72 33.55 -15.91
C ASN A 9 5.49 34.75 -15.37
N LYS A 10 4.91 35.48 -14.40
CA LYS A 10 5.61 36.62 -13.79
C LYS A 10 6.85 36.18 -13.02
N LEU A 11 6.78 35.08 -12.29
CA LEU A 11 7.94 34.53 -11.59
C LEU A 11 9.04 34.08 -12.56
N LEU A 12 8.66 33.46 -13.69
CA LEU A 12 9.59 33.07 -14.76
C LEU A 12 10.26 34.29 -15.42
N GLU A 13 9.50 35.34 -15.76
CA GLU A 13 10.04 36.60 -16.31
C GLU A 13 11.05 37.27 -15.37
N MET A 14 10.83 37.16 -14.06
CA MET A 14 11.72 37.71 -13.04
C MET A 14 12.92 36.81 -12.72
N GLY A 15 13.05 35.63 -13.35
CA GLY A 15 14.08 34.65 -13.05
C GLY A 15 14.02 34.12 -11.62
N LYS A 16 12.85 34.18 -10.98
CA LYS A 16 12.63 33.67 -9.62
C LYS A 16 12.20 32.21 -9.67
N CYS A 17 12.52 31.47 -8.61
CA CYS A 17 12.00 30.12 -8.44
C CYS A 17 10.49 30.13 -8.15
N ILE A 18 9.82 29.02 -8.48
CA ILE A 18 8.37 28.87 -8.32
C ILE A 18 8.06 28.45 -6.89
N ASP A 19 7.16 29.19 -6.23
CA ASP A 19 6.66 28.86 -4.90
C ASP A 19 5.73 27.63 -4.98
N LYS A 20 5.74 26.81 -3.93
CA LYS A 20 4.87 25.62 -3.84
C LYS A 20 3.38 25.95 -3.80
N ASN A 21 3.05 27.19 -3.47
CA ASN A 21 1.67 27.66 -3.38
C ASN A 21 1.04 28.01 -4.74
N VAL A 22 1.82 27.99 -5.83
CA VAL A 22 1.28 28.22 -7.18
C VAL A 22 0.75 26.90 -7.72
N ASP A 23 -0.54 26.66 -7.55
CA ASP A 23 -1.24 25.45 -8.00
C ASP A 23 -1.53 25.53 -9.51
N TYR A 24 -0.48 25.32 -10.30
CA TYR A 24 -0.55 25.26 -11.76
C TYR A 24 0.37 24.14 -12.26
N PRO A 25 -0.02 23.32 -13.23
CA PRO A 25 0.85 22.27 -13.76
C PRO A 25 2.10 22.87 -14.40
N HIS A 26 3.27 22.50 -13.87
CA HIS A 26 4.56 22.96 -14.38
C HIS A 26 5.65 21.88 -14.24
N GLU A 27 6.63 21.91 -15.14
CA GLU A 27 7.80 21.03 -15.12
C GLU A 27 9.04 21.71 -14.49
N PHE A 28 8.89 22.94 -13.98
CA PHE A 28 10.01 23.76 -13.50
C PHE A 28 10.45 23.40 -12.07
N GLN A 29 11.68 23.78 -11.73
CA GLN A 29 12.25 23.56 -10.40
C GLN A 29 11.61 24.49 -9.35
N LEU A 30 11.01 23.88 -8.33
CA LEU A 30 10.46 24.58 -7.17
C LEU A 30 11.55 25.22 -6.32
N CYS A 31 11.21 26.30 -5.61
CA CYS A 31 12.10 26.92 -4.64
C CYS A 31 12.55 25.91 -3.56
N THR A 32 13.82 26.01 -3.14
CA THR A 32 14.31 25.37 -1.92
C THR A 32 13.53 25.88 -0.69
N LYS A 33 13.41 25.03 0.34
CA LYS A 33 12.52 25.27 1.50
C LYS A 33 12.70 26.69 2.07
N ASN A 34 11.56 27.35 2.32
CA ASN A 34 11.39 28.67 2.96
C ASN A 34 11.68 29.95 2.14
N VAL A 35 11.93 29.86 0.83
CA VAL A 35 12.01 31.07 0.00
C VAL A 35 10.63 31.42 -0.55
N ARG A 36 10.02 32.49 -0.03
CA ARG A 36 8.76 33.05 -0.59
C ARG A 36 9.10 34.01 -1.72
N THR A 37 8.84 33.59 -2.95
CA THR A 37 9.05 34.44 -4.14
C THR A 37 7.81 35.22 -4.54
N LEU A 38 6.63 34.75 -4.11
CA LEU A 38 5.35 35.38 -4.36
C LEU A 38 5.13 36.57 -3.40
N THR A 39 5.08 37.78 -3.96
CA THR A 39 4.75 39.01 -3.21
C THR A 39 3.28 39.38 -3.38
N SER A 40 2.71 40.10 -2.42
CA SER A 40 1.32 40.56 -2.47
C SER A 40 1.01 41.42 -3.70
N ASP A 41 2.01 42.13 -4.22
CA ASP A 41 1.84 42.98 -5.41
C ASP A 41 1.68 42.16 -6.68
N ILE A 42 2.40 41.03 -6.80
CA ILE A 42 2.26 40.10 -7.93
C ILE A 42 0.85 39.50 -7.91
N VAL A 43 0.39 39.07 -6.72
CA VAL A 43 -0.96 38.50 -6.57
C VAL A 43 -2.01 39.53 -6.98
N LYS A 44 -1.97 40.74 -6.42
CA LYS A 44 -2.93 41.81 -6.74
C LYS A 44 -2.92 42.19 -8.22
N ASN A 45 -1.74 42.33 -8.82
CA ASN A 45 -1.62 42.67 -10.24
C ASN A 45 -2.21 41.56 -11.13
N CYS A 46 -1.95 40.29 -10.80
CA CYS A 46 -2.54 39.16 -11.51
C CYS A 46 -4.06 39.05 -11.32
N THR A 47 -4.57 39.34 -10.12
CA THR A 47 -6.03 39.39 -9.87
C THR A 47 -6.69 40.52 -10.67
N LEU A 48 -6.08 41.70 -10.77
CA LEU A 48 -6.62 42.82 -11.55
C LEU A 48 -6.56 42.59 -13.07
N LYS A 49 -5.55 41.85 -13.54
CA LYS A 49 -5.38 41.53 -14.96
C LYS A 49 -6.36 40.45 -15.43
N CYS A 50 -6.70 39.51 -14.55
CA CYS A 50 -7.66 38.47 -14.84
C CYS A 50 -9.09 39.00 -14.70
N ARG A 51 -9.93 38.73 -15.70
CA ARG A 51 -11.38 38.90 -15.53
C ARG A 51 -11.94 37.78 -14.67
N ASP A 52 -13.06 38.07 -14.02
CA ASP A 52 -13.83 37.06 -13.31
C ASP A 52 -14.26 35.94 -14.28
N ALA A 53 -14.39 34.73 -13.75
CA ALA A 53 -14.80 33.58 -14.53
C ALA A 53 -16.22 33.79 -15.06
N CYS A 54 -16.48 33.39 -16.31
CA CYS A 54 -17.83 33.42 -16.87
C CYS A 54 -18.76 32.42 -16.19
N TYR A 55 -18.20 31.35 -15.64
CA TYR A 55 -18.89 30.30 -14.90
C TYR A 55 -18.05 29.87 -13.72
N ASP A 56 -18.64 29.88 -12.54
CA ASP A 56 -18.06 29.39 -11.31
C ASP A 56 -18.96 28.31 -10.69
N HIS A 57 -18.33 27.26 -10.18
CA HIS A 57 -19.00 26.21 -9.45
C HIS A 57 -18.61 26.35 -7.97
N PHE A 58 -19.56 26.81 -7.17
CA PHE A 58 -19.42 26.80 -5.72
C PHE A 58 -20.03 25.51 -5.17
N TYR A 59 -19.27 24.83 -4.33
CA TYR A 59 -19.74 23.67 -3.59
C TYR A 59 -19.82 24.05 -2.12
N ASP A 60 -21.04 24.07 -1.57
CA ASP A 60 -21.23 24.17 -0.12
C ASP A 60 -21.02 22.79 0.50
N VAL A 61 -19.88 22.61 1.16
CA VAL A 61 -19.59 21.36 1.88
C VAL A 61 -20.41 21.36 3.17
N ARG A 62 -21.54 20.64 3.17
CA ARG A 62 -22.26 20.33 4.42
C ARG A 62 -21.59 19.15 5.11
N TYR A 63 -20.95 19.44 6.22
CA TYR A 63 -20.54 18.41 7.17
C TYR A 63 -21.74 18.06 8.06
N GLU A 64 -22.39 16.94 7.78
CA GLU A 64 -23.27 16.34 8.78
C GLU A 64 -22.39 15.72 9.87
N LYS A 65 -22.41 16.33 11.06
CA LYS A 65 -21.92 15.66 12.25
C LYS A 65 -22.87 14.51 12.52
N ILE A 66 -22.44 13.29 12.21
CA ILE A 66 -23.07 12.07 12.69
C ILE A 66 -23.12 12.22 14.21
N GLY A 67 -24.30 12.47 14.77
CA GLY A 67 -24.45 12.88 16.16
C GLY A 67 -23.81 11.85 17.08
N ASN A 68 -22.86 12.30 17.92
CA ASN A 68 -22.12 11.54 18.94
C ASN A 68 -22.32 10.02 18.85
N MET A 69 -21.85 9.42 17.75
CA MET A 69 -21.70 7.98 17.71
C MET A 69 -20.45 7.73 18.52
N ASP A 70 -20.54 6.93 19.58
CA ASP A 70 -19.41 6.64 20.47
C ASP A 70 -18.29 5.98 19.63
N HIS A 71 -17.41 6.81 19.04
CA HIS A 71 -16.32 6.40 18.15
C HIS A 71 -15.37 5.42 18.86
N THR A 72 -15.34 5.51 20.19
CA THR A 72 -14.69 4.59 21.12
C THR A 72 -15.11 3.13 20.90
N SER A 73 -16.39 2.87 20.64
CA SER A 73 -16.89 1.50 20.43
C SER A 73 -16.41 0.92 19.09
N VAL A 74 -16.47 1.70 18.01
CA VAL A 74 -16.05 1.27 16.68
C VAL A 74 -14.55 0.99 16.63
N GLU A 75 -13.76 1.85 17.26
CA GLU A 75 -12.31 1.65 17.39
C GLU A 75 -11.99 0.41 18.23
N MET A 76 -12.73 0.17 19.32
CA MET A 76 -12.57 -1.04 20.13
C MET A 76 -12.96 -2.31 19.38
N PHE A 77 -14.05 -2.29 18.59
CA PHE A 77 -14.43 -3.44 17.76
C PHE A 77 -13.38 -3.73 16.68
N SER A 78 -12.74 -2.70 16.12
CA SER A 78 -11.64 -2.89 15.17
C SER A 78 -10.40 -3.52 15.83
N TYR A 79 -10.03 -3.09 17.04
CA TYR A 79 -8.90 -3.65 17.77
C TYR A 79 -9.14 -5.11 18.19
N ILE A 80 -10.32 -5.38 18.77
CA ILE A 80 -10.71 -6.72 19.23
C ILE A 80 -10.87 -7.66 18.02
N GLY A 81 -11.51 -7.20 16.95
CA GLY A 81 -11.68 -7.97 15.71
C GLY A 81 -10.34 -8.31 15.05
N GLY A 82 -9.39 -7.38 15.03
CA GLY A 82 -8.04 -7.61 14.50
C GLY A 82 -7.28 -8.67 15.28
N TYR A 83 -7.28 -8.57 16.62
CA TYR A 83 -6.61 -9.56 17.46
C TYR A 83 -7.29 -10.93 17.38
N MET A 84 -8.62 -11.00 17.53
CA MET A 84 -9.33 -12.28 17.40
C MET A 84 -9.13 -12.91 16.01
N GLY A 85 -9.17 -12.12 14.94
CA GLY A 85 -8.95 -12.60 13.58
C GLY A 85 -7.55 -13.15 13.33
N MET A 86 -6.50 -12.48 13.81
CA MET A 86 -5.12 -12.95 13.67
C MET A 86 -4.89 -14.26 14.44
N TRP A 87 -5.39 -14.35 15.67
CA TRP A 87 -5.19 -15.53 16.52
C TRP A 87 -5.99 -16.72 16.03
N LEU A 88 -7.22 -16.51 15.57
CA LEU A 88 -8.02 -17.56 14.93
C LEU A 88 -7.40 -17.99 13.60
N GLY A 89 -6.87 -17.06 12.80
CA GLY A 89 -6.19 -17.38 11.54
C GLY A 89 -4.98 -18.28 11.74
N LEU A 90 -4.09 -17.94 12.68
CA LEU A 90 -2.92 -18.77 13.00
C LEU A 90 -3.33 -20.15 13.56
N SER A 91 -4.35 -20.18 14.43
CA SER A 91 -4.88 -21.45 14.97
C SER A 91 -5.42 -22.35 13.86
N LEU A 92 -6.14 -21.78 12.89
CA LEU A 92 -6.74 -22.53 11.79
C LEU A 92 -5.71 -23.10 10.80
N VAL A 93 -4.66 -22.33 10.47
CA VAL A 93 -3.54 -22.83 9.64
C VAL A 93 -2.87 -24.02 10.31
N SER A 94 -2.59 -23.93 11.61
CA SER A 94 -1.98 -25.03 12.36
C SER A 94 -2.87 -26.28 12.41
N LEU A 95 -4.20 -26.11 12.51
CA LEU A 95 -5.15 -27.22 12.49
C LEU A 95 -5.21 -27.89 11.11
N PHE A 96 -5.14 -27.13 10.03
CA PHE A 96 -5.12 -27.71 8.69
C PHE A 96 -3.83 -28.48 8.39
N ASP A 97 -2.66 -27.97 8.82
CA ASP A 97 -1.39 -28.70 8.73
C ASP A 97 -1.43 -30.05 9.49
N LEU A 98 -2.03 -30.05 10.68
CA LEU A 98 -2.24 -31.26 11.45
C LEU A 98 -3.24 -32.20 10.78
N PHE A 99 -4.33 -31.67 10.22
CA PHE A 99 -5.32 -32.46 9.50
C PHE A 99 -4.73 -33.14 8.27
N GLU A 100 -3.88 -32.45 7.49
CA GLU A 100 -3.16 -33.02 6.36
C GLU A 100 -2.20 -34.13 6.82
N THR A 101 -1.44 -33.88 7.90
CA THR A 101 -0.54 -34.87 8.49
C THR A 101 -1.30 -36.11 8.97
N ILE A 102 -2.44 -35.93 9.62
CA ILE A 102 -3.32 -37.02 10.10
C ILE A 102 -3.89 -37.80 8.91
N CYS A 103 -4.39 -37.12 7.87
CA CYS A 103 -4.88 -37.76 6.65
C CYS A 103 -3.77 -38.57 5.99
N TYR A 104 -2.58 -38.00 5.82
CA TYR A 104 -1.43 -38.71 5.25
C TYR A 104 -1.08 -39.94 6.09
N LEU A 105 -1.02 -39.81 7.42
CA LEU A 105 -0.67 -40.90 8.33
C LEU A 105 -1.76 -41.98 8.42
N LEU A 106 -3.03 -41.66 8.16
CA LEU A 106 -4.12 -42.64 8.08
C LEU A 106 -4.22 -43.34 6.72
N PHE A 107 -4.01 -42.63 5.60
CA PHE A 107 -4.04 -43.22 4.26
C PHE A 107 -2.76 -43.98 3.90
N TYR A 108 -1.61 -43.58 4.42
CA TYR A 108 -0.31 -44.24 4.21
C TYR A 108 -0.26 -45.73 4.64
N PRO A 109 -0.76 -46.14 5.82
CA PRO A 109 -0.80 -47.54 6.22
C PRO A 109 -1.92 -48.33 5.51
N VAL A 110 -3.04 -47.70 5.13
CA VAL A 110 -4.14 -48.37 4.42
C VAL A 110 -3.72 -48.84 3.03
N GLY A 111 -2.86 -48.08 2.33
CA GLY A 111 -2.25 -48.48 1.07
C GLY A 111 -1.26 -49.65 1.20
N ARG A 112 -0.59 -49.80 2.35
CA ARG A 112 0.38 -50.89 2.61
C ARG A 112 -0.22 -52.16 3.22
N MET A 113 -1.35 -52.09 3.95
CA MET A 113 -2.00 -53.28 4.50
C MET A 113 -2.65 -54.16 3.42
N LYS A 114 -2.79 -53.68 2.17
CA LYS A 114 -3.20 -54.48 1.00
C LYS A 114 -2.08 -55.31 0.35
N MET A 115 -0.87 -55.38 0.91
CA MET A 115 0.15 -56.34 0.48
C MET A 115 0.67 -57.19 1.65
N LYS A 116 -0.12 -58.17 2.06
CA LYS A 116 0.38 -59.39 2.71
C LYS A 116 -0.35 -60.61 2.15
N THR A 117 0.08 -61.08 0.98
CA THR A 117 0.33 -62.51 0.70
C THR A 117 1.18 -62.62 -0.56
N SER A 118 2.41 -63.13 -0.38
CA SER A 118 3.25 -63.90 -1.32
C SER A 118 4.66 -63.35 -1.62
N LYS A 119 5.65 -64.05 -1.03
CA LYS A 119 7.02 -64.41 -1.49
C LYS A 119 8.15 -63.38 -1.49
N ASN A 120 9.03 -63.55 -0.48
CA ASN A 120 10.51 -63.51 -0.49
C ASN A 120 11.25 -62.88 -1.68
N SER A 121 12.11 -61.88 -1.40
CA SER A 121 13.59 -61.99 -1.48
C SER A 121 14.29 -60.64 -1.73
N VAL A 122 15.33 -60.37 -0.91
CA VAL A 122 16.62 -59.73 -1.28
C VAL A 122 16.78 -58.18 -1.23
N LYS A 123 17.45 -57.77 -0.13
CA LYS A 123 18.51 -56.77 0.12
C LYS A 123 18.29 -55.24 -0.07
N PRO A 124 18.87 -54.39 0.83
CA PRO A 124 18.79 -52.93 0.78
C PRO A 124 20.04 -52.22 0.20
N ALA A 125 19.86 -50.91 -0.08
CA ALA A 125 20.82 -49.80 -0.30
C ALA A 125 21.16 -49.43 -1.76
N PRO A 126 21.64 -48.19 -2.09
CA PRO A 126 21.70 -46.91 -1.35
C PRO A 126 21.12 -45.70 -2.16
N VAL A 127 20.89 -44.52 -1.55
CA VAL A 127 20.75 -43.26 -2.32
C VAL A 127 21.76 -42.22 -1.86
N LEU A 128 22.63 -41.93 -2.83
CA LEU A 128 23.63 -40.89 -2.99
C LEU A 128 23.37 -39.56 -2.26
N GLN A 129 24.40 -39.16 -1.53
CA GLN A 129 24.66 -37.85 -0.95
C GLN A 129 24.87 -36.83 -2.08
N LYS A 130 24.03 -35.79 -2.19
CA LYS A 130 24.31 -34.62 -3.04
C LYS A 130 24.96 -33.52 -2.20
N ASN A 131 26.27 -33.38 -2.37
CA ASN A 131 27.03 -32.25 -1.86
C ASN A 131 26.78 -31.02 -2.73
N TYR A 132 26.49 -29.89 -2.09
CA TYR A 132 26.41 -28.57 -2.71
C TYR A 132 27.79 -27.92 -2.61
N THR A 133 28.51 -27.82 -3.74
CA THR A 133 29.72 -26.99 -3.81
C THR A 133 29.45 -25.76 -4.68
N LEU A 134 29.30 -24.66 -3.96
CA LEU A 134 29.71 -23.28 -4.25
C LEU A 134 30.39 -23.01 -5.62
N GLY A 135 29.78 -22.05 -6.32
CA GLY A 135 30.33 -20.99 -7.18
C GLY A 135 31.76 -21.08 -7.74
N THR A 136 31.87 -20.85 -9.05
CA THR A 136 32.65 -19.76 -9.66
C THR A 136 32.44 -19.78 -11.18
N ILE A 137 31.90 -18.69 -11.74
CA ILE A 137 31.89 -18.42 -13.17
C ILE A 137 32.89 -17.28 -13.38
N TYR A 138 33.95 -17.57 -14.14
CA TYR A 138 34.69 -16.59 -14.94
C TYR A 138 34.30 -16.82 -16.40
#